data_AF-A0A947BR85-F1
#
_entry.id   AF-A0A947BR85-F1
#
_cell.length_a   1.000
_cell.length_b   1.000
_cell.length_c   1.000
_cell.angle_alpha   90.00
_cell.angle_beta   90.00
_cell.angle_gamma   90.00
#
_symmetry.space_group_name_H-M   'P 1'
#
loop_
_entity.id
_entity.type
_entity.pdbx_description
1 polymer ?
#
loop_
_entity_poly.entity_id
_entity_poly.type
_entity_poly.pdbx_seq_one_letter_code
_entity_poly.pdbx_strand_id
1 'polypeptide(L)'
;IAVASMAAMPVLVSLAARFGKMTVYKWSLIIYSISIQFYWFADAESMWIVWLIAAAIGFFNGGFILMSFSVLTDTVTYDRMRSGISREGALSSIYSAVDKVGNAIGGAIFLAMLSAVGFVESSDGSFPQQSEETIRGIWVFYVVVPALLHSGSIFILNRYKLPEADLSPRETG
;
A
#
# COMPACT_ATOMS: atom_id res chain seq x y z
N ILE A 1 -12.32 5.78 1.94
CA ILE A 1 -11.01 5.33 1.40
C ILE A 1 -11.02 5.29 -0.13
N ALA A 2 -11.80 4.40 -0.78
CA ALA A 2 -11.78 4.23 -2.24
C ALA A 2 -12.08 5.53 -3.03
N VAL A 3 -13.06 6.32 -2.59
CA VAL A 3 -13.36 7.61 -3.24
C VAL A 3 -12.16 8.58 -3.14
N ALA A 4 -11.50 8.63 -1.98
CA ALA A 4 -10.34 9.48 -1.78
C ALA A 4 -9.13 9.02 -2.61
N SER A 5 -8.90 7.71 -2.76
CA SER A 5 -7.82 7.19 -3.60
C SER A 5 -8.05 7.50 -5.08
N MET A 6 -9.29 7.38 -5.57
CA MET A 6 -9.66 7.75 -6.94
C MET A 6 -9.47 9.25 -7.18
N ALA A 7 -9.93 10.09 -6.25
CA ALA A 7 -9.78 11.55 -6.35
C ALA A 7 -8.30 12.00 -6.28
N ALA A 8 -7.44 11.23 -5.61
CA ALA A 8 -6.02 11.53 -5.50
C ALA A 8 -5.22 11.27 -6.78
N MET A 9 -5.71 10.38 -7.67
CA MET A 9 -4.94 9.91 -8.83
C MET A 9 -4.41 11.04 -9.73
N PRO A 10 -5.20 12.06 -10.13
CA PRO A 10 -4.68 13.13 -10.99
C PRO A 10 -3.53 13.90 -10.33
N VAL A 11 -3.65 14.16 -9.02
CA VAL A 11 -2.64 14.85 -8.23
C VAL A 11 -1.36 14.00 -8.15
N LEU A 12 -1.50 12.71 -7.85
CA LEU A 12 -0.37 11.79 -7.74
C LEU A 12 0.36 11.59 -9.07
N VAL A 13 -0.36 11.51 -10.19
CA VAL A 13 0.23 11.46 -11.54
C VAL A 13 1.02 12.75 -11.82
N SER A 14 0.45 13.92 -11.51
CA SER A 14 1.13 15.20 -11.70
C SER A 14 2.39 15.33 -10.85
N LEU A 15 2.35 14.83 -9.61
CA LEU A 15 3.50 14.79 -8.71
C LEU A 15 4.57 13.83 -9.23
N ALA A 16 4.18 12.65 -9.73
CA ALA A 16 5.10 11.67 -10.28
C ALA A 16 5.82 12.20 -11.52
N ALA A 17 5.11 12.94 -12.39
CA ALA A 17 5.71 13.60 -13.55
C ALA A 17 6.71 14.71 -13.15
N ARG A 18 6.52 15.35 -11.99
CA ARG A 18 7.38 16.46 -11.54
C ARG A 18 8.58 16.01 -10.70
N PHE A 19 8.40 15.01 -9.83
CA PHE A 19 9.40 14.59 -8.84
C PHE A 19 9.97 13.19 -9.08
N GLY A 20 9.50 12.50 -10.13
CA GLY A 20 9.84 11.12 -10.44
C GLY A 20 8.97 10.11 -9.70
N LYS A 21 8.65 8.99 -10.36
CA LYS A 21 7.72 7.97 -9.85
C LYS A 21 8.19 7.36 -8.53
N MET A 22 9.48 7.01 -8.44
CA MET A 22 10.04 6.36 -7.25
C MET A 22 10.04 7.26 -6.01
N THR A 23 10.23 8.58 -6.20
CA THR A 23 10.16 9.56 -5.11
C THR A 23 8.74 9.62 -4.56
N VAL A 24 7.73 9.75 -5.44
CA VAL A 24 6.32 9.79 -5.05
C VAL A 24 5.85 8.47 -4.44
N TYR A 25 6.38 7.34 -4.91
CA TYR A 25 6.12 6.04 -4.29
C TYR A 25 6.58 6.04 -2.83
N LYS A 26 7.85 6.40 -2.55
CA LYS A 26 8.39 6.43 -1.18
C LYS A 26 7.65 7.43 -0.30
N TRP A 27 7.31 8.61 -0.80
CA TRP A 27 6.50 9.58 -0.04
C TRP A 27 5.13 9.02 0.30
N SER A 28 4.47 8.35 -0.65
CA SER A 28 3.16 7.74 -0.39
C SER A 28 3.24 6.67 0.71
N LEU A 29 4.29 5.85 0.73
CA LEU A 29 4.51 4.85 1.78
C LEU A 29 4.77 5.48 3.16
N ILE A 30 5.64 6.50 3.24
CA ILE A 30 5.97 7.18 4.49
C ILE A 30 4.75 7.90 5.05
N ILE A 31 4.07 8.69 4.21
CA ILE A 31 2.95 9.51 4.67
C ILE A 31 1.76 8.60 5.01
N TYR A 32 1.53 7.50 4.29
CA TYR A 32 0.57 6.47 4.71
C TYR A 32 0.90 5.93 6.11
N SER A 33 2.17 5.55 6.34
CA SER A 33 2.63 4.99 7.62
C SER A 33 2.46 5.96 8.79
N ILE A 34 2.64 7.26 8.54
CA ILE A 34 2.40 8.32 9.53
C ILE A 34 0.89 8.57 9.70
N SER A 35 0.13 8.63 8.61
CA SER A 35 -1.31 8.93 8.61
C SER A 35 -2.10 7.91 9.43
N ILE A 36 -1.75 6.62 9.31
CA ILE A 36 -2.46 5.56 10.04
C ILE A 36 -2.22 5.61 11.55
N GLN A 37 -1.11 6.22 12.03
CA GLN A 37 -0.88 6.40 13.47
C GLN A 37 -1.87 7.38 14.12
N PHE A 38 -2.46 8.29 13.35
CA PHE A 38 -3.41 9.24 13.90
C PHE A 38 -4.68 8.58 14.44
N TYR A 39 -4.94 7.34 14.05
CA TYR A 39 -6.04 6.60 14.63
C TYR A 39 -5.91 6.34 16.14
N TRP A 40 -4.70 6.35 16.72
CA TRP A 40 -4.52 6.27 18.17
C TRP A 40 -5.15 7.45 18.92
N PHE A 41 -5.34 8.58 18.24
CA PHE A 41 -5.97 9.79 18.77
C PHE A 41 -7.43 9.93 18.36
N ALA A 42 -7.96 8.99 17.57
CA ALA A 42 -9.34 9.01 17.13
C ALA A 42 -10.22 8.37 18.21
N ASP A 43 -11.08 9.18 18.82
CA ASP A 43 -12.10 8.69 19.75
C ASP A 43 -13.39 8.34 18.98
N ALA A 44 -14.15 7.36 19.50
CA ALA A 44 -15.39 6.89 18.89
C ALA A 44 -16.46 7.99 18.81
N GLU A 45 -16.40 8.98 19.72
CA GLU A 45 -17.33 10.12 19.73
C GLU A 45 -17.06 11.12 18.59
N SER A 46 -15.83 11.16 18.06
CA SER A 46 -15.42 12.10 17.02
C SER A 46 -15.27 11.41 15.66
N MET A 47 -16.38 10.88 15.15
CA MET A 47 -16.44 10.18 13.86
C MET A 47 -15.84 10.98 12.69
N TRP A 48 -15.92 12.32 12.72
CA TRP A 48 -15.34 13.18 11.69
C TRP A 48 -13.79 13.06 11.61
N ILE A 49 -13.11 12.83 12.74
CA ILE A 49 -11.65 12.62 12.79
C ILE A 49 -11.30 11.29 12.10
N VAL A 50 -12.08 10.24 12.37
CA VAL A 50 -11.96 8.93 11.71
C VAL A 50 -12.08 9.06 10.20
N TRP A 51 -13.06 9.85 9.72
CA TRP A 51 -13.25 10.12 8.29
C TRP A 51 -12.10 10.91 7.66
N LEU A 52 -11.59 11.92 8.37
CA LEU A 52 -10.44 12.71 7.93
C LEU A 52 -9.19 11.84 7.77
N ILE A 53 -8.90 10.99 8.77
CA ILE A 53 -7.79 10.04 8.73
C ILE A 53 -7.98 9.04 7.59
N ALA A 54 -9.18 8.48 7.44
CA ALA A 54 -9.50 7.55 6.36
C ALA A 54 -9.36 8.19 4.97
N ALA A 55 -9.65 9.49 4.83
CA ALA A 55 -9.45 10.23 3.59
C ALA A 55 -7.95 10.41 3.28
N ALA A 56 -7.16 10.79 4.28
CA ALA A 56 -5.70 10.91 4.14
C ALA A 56 -5.05 9.57 3.76
N ILE A 57 -5.39 8.50 4.48
CA ILE A 57 -4.95 7.13 4.17
C ILE A 57 -5.36 6.74 2.76
N GLY A 58 -6.60 7.01 2.37
CA GLY A 58 -7.09 6.72 1.01
C GLY A 58 -6.29 7.44 -0.07
N PHE A 59 -5.97 8.72 0.14
CA PHE A 59 -5.15 9.49 -0.81
C PHE A 59 -3.80 8.82 -1.07
N PHE A 60 -3.04 8.50 -0.02
CA PHE A 60 -1.72 7.89 -0.17
C PHE A 60 -1.76 6.41 -0.57
N ASN A 61 -2.85 5.71 -0.23
CA ASN A 61 -3.10 4.35 -0.68
C ASN A 61 -3.19 4.25 -2.20
N GLY A 62 -3.94 5.17 -2.83
CA GLY A 62 -3.97 5.28 -4.29
C GLY A 62 -2.60 5.58 -4.89
N GLY A 63 -1.79 6.39 -4.20
CA GLY A 63 -0.44 6.76 -4.61
C GLY A 63 0.50 5.58 -4.72
N PHE A 64 0.65 4.79 -3.66
CA PHE A 64 1.59 3.69 -3.70
C PHE A 64 1.13 2.55 -4.63
N ILE A 65 -0.18 2.28 -4.73
CA ILE A 65 -0.72 1.28 -5.68
C ILE A 65 -0.40 1.69 -7.11
N LEU A 66 -0.71 2.95 -7.46
CA LEU A 66 -0.47 3.48 -8.80
C LEU A 66 1.02 3.45 -9.16
N MET A 67 1.89 3.89 -8.25
CA MET A 67 3.33 3.89 -8.47
C MET A 67 3.90 2.47 -8.57
N SER A 68 3.38 1.51 -7.77
CA SER A 68 3.77 0.10 -7.87
C SER A 68 3.51 -0.47 -9.26
N PHE A 69 2.32 -0.24 -9.82
CA PHE A 69 2.01 -0.66 -11.19
C PHE A 69 2.86 0.06 -12.23
N SER A 70 3.12 1.36 -12.04
CA SER A 70 3.96 2.12 -12.97
C SER A 70 5.40 1.60 -13.01
N VAL A 71 5.97 1.24 -11.85
CA VAL A 71 7.31 0.65 -11.74
C VAL A 71 7.35 -0.77 -12.36
N LEU A 72 6.28 -1.54 -12.21
CA LEU A 72 6.14 -2.84 -12.88
C LEU A 72 6.16 -2.68 -14.40
N THR A 73 5.37 -1.75 -14.95
CA THR A 73 5.33 -1.51 -16.40
C THR A 73 6.68 -1.05 -16.93
N ASP A 74 7.37 -0.15 -16.21
CA ASP A 74 8.71 0.31 -16.59
C ASP A 74 9.72 -0.84 -16.62
N THR A 75 9.65 -1.74 -15.63
CA THR A 75 10.51 -2.93 -15.55
C THR A 75 10.24 -3.90 -16.70
N VAL A 76 8.98 -4.09 -17.07
CA VAL A 76 8.57 -4.91 -18.22
C VAL A 76 9.10 -4.31 -19.53
N THR A 77 8.97 -3.00 -19.71
CA THR A 77 9.50 -2.30 -20.89
C THR A 77 11.02 -2.42 -20.99
N TYR A 78 11.72 -2.22 -19.87
CA TYR A 78 13.17 -2.36 -19.81
C TYR A 78 13.64 -3.79 -20.13
N ASP A 79 12.98 -4.82 -19.59
CA ASP A 79 13.30 -6.22 -19.90
C ASP A 79 13.12 -6.53 -21.38
N ARG A 80 12.04 -6.03 -22.01
CA ARG A 80 11.81 -6.17 -23.46
C ARG A 80 12.92 -5.48 -24.26
N MET A 81 13.31 -4.26 -23.90
CA MET A 81 14.37 -3.50 -24.60
C MET A 81 15.73 -4.21 -24.52
N ARG A 82 16.06 -4.81 -23.37
CA ARG A 82 17.35 -5.46 -23.16
C ARG A 82 17.41 -6.88 -23.72
N SER A 83 16.33 -7.65 -23.59
CA SER A 83 16.31 -9.07 -23.98
C SER A 83 15.79 -9.29 -25.41
N GLY A 84 15.03 -8.34 -25.96
CA GLY A 84 14.27 -8.51 -27.21
C GLY A 84 13.08 -9.47 -27.09
N ILE A 85 12.84 -10.05 -25.90
CA ILE A 85 11.79 -11.05 -25.67
C ILE A 85 10.61 -10.39 -24.97
N SER A 86 9.40 -10.69 -25.42
CA SER A 86 8.18 -10.27 -24.75
C SER A 86 7.87 -11.16 -23.55
N ARG A 87 8.17 -10.67 -22.32
CA ARG A 87 7.92 -11.39 -21.06
C ARG A 87 6.85 -10.74 -20.17
N GLU A 88 6.03 -9.87 -20.73
CA GLU A 88 5.05 -9.05 -19.99
C GLU A 88 4.09 -9.92 -19.18
N GLY A 89 3.58 -11.00 -19.77
CA GLY A 89 2.67 -11.94 -19.11
C GLY A 89 3.32 -12.70 -17.95
N ALA A 90 4.59 -13.08 -18.07
CA ALA A 90 5.33 -13.77 -17.01
C ALA A 90 5.64 -12.83 -15.83
N LEU A 91 6.08 -11.60 -16.11
CA LEU A 91 6.37 -10.62 -15.07
C LEU A 91 5.10 -10.18 -14.33
N SER A 92 4.00 -9.95 -15.07
CA SER A 92 2.71 -9.56 -14.49
C SER A 92 2.07 -10.69 -13.68
N SER A 93 2.24 -11.95 -14.10
CA SER A 93 1.72 -13.10 -13.35
C SER A 93 2.50 -13.36 -12.07
N ILE A 94 3.83 -13.22 -12.08
CA ILE A 94 4.65 -13.29 -10.86
C ILE A 94 4.25 -12.18 -9.89
N TYR A 95 4.11 -10.94 -10.37
CA TYR A 95 3.63 -9.83 -9.54
C TYR A 95 2.28 -10.14 -8.89
N SER A 96 1.30 -10.57 -9.69
CA SER A 96 -0.04 -10.90 -9.20
C SER A 96 -0.05 -12.09 -8.24
N ALA A 97 0.80 -13.09 -8.46
CA ALA A 97 0.92 -14.24 -7.58
C ALA A 97 1.51 -13.84 -6.22
N VAL A 98 2.58 -13.03 -6.22
CA VAL A 98 3.17 -12.49 -4.99
C VAL A 98 2.17 -11.65 -4.21
N ASP A 99 1.42 -10.78 -4.89
CA ASP A 99 0.38 -9.95 -4.27
C ASP A 99 -0.72 -10.80 -3.61
N LYS A 100 -1.23 -11.81 -4.32
CA LYS A 100 -2.26 -12.72 -3.77
C LYS A 100 -1.75 -13.56 -2.59
N VAL A 101 -0.54 -14.10 -2.70
CA VAL A 101 0.09 -14.87 -1.62
C VAL A 101 0.32 -13.96 -0.41
N GLY A 102 0.81 -12.74 -0.61
CA GLY A 102 0.99 -11.75 0.45
C GLY A 102 -0.33 -11.43 1.17
N ASN A 103 -1.41 -11.19 0.41
CA ASN A 103 -2.74 -10.95 0.98
C ASN A 103 -3.28 -12.17 1.74
N ALA A 104 -3.11 -13.39 1.20
CA ALA A 104 -3.55 -14.62 1.86
C ALA A 104 -2.81 -14.85 3.19
N ILE A 105 -1.48 -14.70 3.18
CA ILE A 105 -0.65 -14.83 4.39
C ILE A 105 -1.01 -13.73 5.40
N GLY A 106 -1.15 -12.47 4.95
CA GLY A 106 -1.52 -11.35 5.81
C GLY A 106 -2.87 -11.56 6.47
N GLY A 107 -3.89 -11.98 5.71
CA GLY A 107 -5.20 -12.31 6.23
C GLY A 107 -5.19 -13.46 7.23
N ALA A 108 -4.43 -14.53 6.94
CA ALA A 108 -4.29 -15.67 7.85
C ALA A 108 -3.59 -15.28 9.17
N ILE A 109 -2.52 -14.48 9.11
CA ILE A 109 -1.84 -13.95 10.30
C ILE A 109 -2.79 -13.06 11.11
N PHE A 110 -3.53 -12.18 10.44
CA PHE A 110 -4.51 -11.31 11.11
C PHE A 110 -5.60 -12.12 11.81
N LEU A 111 -6.13 -13.16 11.17
CA LEU A 111 -7.16 -14.02 11.76
C LEU A 111 -6.63 -14.85 12.95
N ALA A 112 -5.43 -15.43 12.81
CA ALA A 112 -4.78 -16.15 13.89
C ALA A 112 -4.51 -15.24 15.10
N MET A 113 -4.10 -14.00 14.85
CA MET A 113 -3.94 -12.98 15.87
C MET A 113 -5.26 -12.64 16.55
N LEU A 114 -6.33 -12.46 15.78
CA LEU A 114 -7.65 -12.13 16.28
C LEU A 114 -8.16 -13.19 17.27
N SER A 115 -7.94 -14.46 16.94
CA SER A 115 -8.19 -15.58 17.85
C SER A 115 -7.31 -15.54 19.10
N ALA A 116 -6.03 -15.20 18.96
CA ALA A 116 -5.09 -15.12 20.08
C ALA A 116 -5.42 -14.01 21.09
N VAL A 117 -5.98 -12.87 20.64
CA VAL A 117 -6.40 -11.77 21.53
C VAL A 117 -7.84 -11.89 22.04
N GLY A 118 -8.47 -13.05 21.83
CA GLY A 118 -9.80 -13.36 22.37
C GLY A 118 -10.93 -12.55 21.75
N PHE A 119 -10.83 -12.23 20.45
CA PHE A 119 -11.91 -11.55 19.74
C PHE A 119 -13.22 -12.33 19.81
N VAL A 120 -14.28 -11.63 20.19
CA VAL A 120 -15.63 -12.19 20.25
C VAL A 120 -16.36 -11.84 18.97
N GLU A 121 -16.64 -12.85 18.14
CA GLU A 121 -17.40 -12.67 16.90
C GLU A 121 -18.89 -12.41 17.19
N SER A 122 -19.54 -11.66 16.30
CA SER A 122 -20.99 -11.49 16.34
C SER A 122 -21.68 -12.78 15.87
N SER A 123 -22.53 -13.36 16.72
CA SER A 123 -23.29 -14.58 16.41
C SER A 123 -24.71 -14.32 15.91
N ASP A 124 -25.26 -13.13 16.18
CA ASP A 124 -26.67 -12.77 16.00
C ASP A 124 -26.87 -11.40 15.34
N GLY A 125 -25.80 -10.80 14.82
CA GLY A 125 -25.82 -9.45 14.26
C GLY A 125 -25.69 -8.34 15.31
N SER A 126 -25.55 -8.68 16.60
CA SER A 126 -25.21 -7.71 17.65
C SER A 126 -23.71 -7.36 17.62
N PHE A 127 -23.32 -6.25 18.26
CA PHE A 127 -21.92 -5.89 18.46
C PHE A 127 -21.48 -6.33 19.87
N PRO A 128 -20.87 -7.52 20.03
CA PRO A 128 -20.42 -7.97 21.35
C PRO A 128 -19.35 -7.04 21.90
N GLN A 129 -19.44 -6.75 23.20
CA GLN A 129 -18.45 -5.93 23.89
C GLN A 129 -17.10 -6.65 23.90
N GLN A 130 -16.08 -6.00 23.34
CA GLN A 130 -14.71 -6.52 23.32
C GLN A 130 -13.97 -6.08 24.58
N SER A 131 -13.02 -6.89 25.04
CA SER A 131 -12.11 -6.48 26.11
C SER A 131 -11.18 -5.35 25.64
N GLU A 132 -10.68 -4.52 26.56
CA GLU A 132 -9.69 -3.49 26.23
C GLU A 132 -8.42 -4.09 25.61
N GLU A 133 -8.00 -5.27 26.07
CA GLU A 133 -6.83 -5.98 25.53
C GLU A 133 -7.05 -6.39 24.07
N THR A 134 -8.22 -6.93 23.75
CA THR A 134 -8.62 -7.29 22.39
C THR A 134 -8.61 -6.06 21.47
N ILE A 135 -9.21 -4.96 21.92
CA ILE A 135 -9.24 -3.70 21.14
C ILE A 135 -7.82 -3.18 20.90
N ARG A 136 -6.97 -3.15 21.93
CA ARG A 136 -5.56 -2.74 21.79
C ARG A 136 -4.79 -3.67 20.84
N GLY A 137 -5.03 -4.97 20.91
CA GLY A 137 -4.45 -5.94 19.99
C GLY A 137 -4.81 -5.62 18.53
N ILE A 138 -6.11 -5.43 18.25
CA ILE A 138 -6.60 -5.05 16.92
C ILE A 138 -5.92 -3.75 16.45
N TRP A 139 -5.82 -2.74 17.32
CA TRP A 139 -5.15 -1.48 17.01
C TRP A 139 -3.69 -1.66 16.62
N VAL A 140 -2.92 -2.46 17.36
CA VAL A 140 -1.52 -2.75 17.04
C VAL A 140 -1.40 -3.40 15.66
N PHE A 141 -2.25 -4.38 15.36
CA PHE A 141 -2.20 -5.08 14.06
C PHE A 141 -2.75 -4.25 12.91
N TYR A 142 -3.67 -3.33 13.16
CA TYR A 142 -4.23 -2.46 12.12
C TYR A 142 -3.36 -1.23 11.83
N VAL A 143 -2.67 -0.70 12.84
CA VAL A 143 -1.92 0.57 12.73
C VAL A 143 -0.41 0.36 12.69
N VAL A 144 0.13 -0.41 13.62
CA VAL A 144 1.59 -0.54 13.79
C VAL A 144 2.16 -1.48 12.73
N VAL A 145 1.54 -2.66 12.55
CA VAL A 145 2.06 -3.67 11.62
C VAL A 145 2.10 -3.15 10.17
N PRO A 146 1.03 -2.56 9.59
CA PRO A 146 1.08 -2.03 8.24
C PRO A 146 2.09 -0.88 8.11
N ALA A 147 2.19 0.01 9.09
CA ALA A 147 3.15 1.10 9.05
C ALA A 147 4.61 0.60 9.05
N LEU A 148 4.92 -0.45 9.82
CA LEU A 148 6.23 -1.08 9.81
C LEU A 148 6.53 -1.76 8.47
N LEU A 149 5.56 -2.48 7.90
CA LEU A 149 5.73 -3.14 6.59
C LEU A 149 5.92 -2.12 5.46
N HIS A 150 5.14 -1.03 5.43
CA HIS A 150 5.27 0.04 4.45
C HIS A 150 6.60 0.80 4.61
N SER A 151 7.02 1.08 5.85
CA SER A 151 8.31 1.72 6.11
C SER A 151 9.48 0.78 5.75
N GLY A 152 9.34 -0.51 6.06
CA GLY A 152 10.33 -1.54 5.76
C GLY A 152 10.53 -1.77 4.26
N SER A 153 9.46 -1.70 3.47
CA SER A 153 9.54 -1.87 2.01
C SER A 153 10.40 -0.80 1.33
N ILE A 154 10.55 0.39 1.94
CA ILE A 154 11.42 1.46 1.43
C ILE A 154 12.87 0.99 1.33
N PHE A 155 13.35 0.14 2.24
CA PHE A 155 14.71 -0.40 2.16
C PHE A 155 14.93 -1.26 0.90
N ILE A 156 13.90 -2.01 0.50
CA ILE A 156 13.90 -2.80 -0.74
C ILE A 156 13.84 -1.84 -1.95
N LEU A 157 12.94 -0.85 -1.91
CA LEU A 157 12.81 0.14 -2.99
C LEU A 157 14.06 1.00 -3.19
N ASN A 158 14.87 1.21 -2.16
CA ASN A 158 16.17 1.88 -2.28
C ASN A 158 17.19 1.09 -3.13
N ARG A 159 16.96 -0.21 -3.34
CA ARG A 159 17.79 -1.04 -4.24
C ARG A 159 17.32 -1.00 -5.68
N TYR A 160 16.14 -0.44 -5.96
CA TYR A 160 15.64 -0.28 -7.32
C TYR A 160 16.42 0.83 -8.03
N LYS A 161 17.11 0.46 -9.12
CA LYS A 161 17.99 1.33 -9.90
C LYS A 161 17.61 1.28 -11.38
N LEU A 162 16.38 1.66 -11.70
CA LEU A 162 15.96 1.88 -13.08
C LEU A 162 15.84 3.39 -13.35
N PRO A 163 16.77 4.00 -14.09
CA PRO A 163 16.65 5.37 -14.55
C PRO A 163 15.52 5.50 -15.58
N GLU A 164 14.65 6.51 -15.43
CA GLU A 164 13.61 6.81 -16.44
C GLU A 164 14.20 7.14 -17.83
N ALA A 165 15.45 7.62 -17.86
CA ALA A 165 16.20 7.89 -19.10
C ALA A 165 16.51 6.62 -19.92
N ASP A 166 16.54 5.44 -19.32
CA ASP A 166 16.82 4.18 -20.02
C ASP A 166 15.60 3.64 -20.80
N LEU A 167 14.44 4.32 -20.68
CA LEU A 167 13.18 3.94 -21.32
C LEU A 167 12.87 4.76 -22.59
N SER A 168 13.69 5.76 -22.94
CA SER A 168 13.54 6.46 -24.22
C SER A 168 14.09 5.60 -25.37
N PRO A 169 13.37 5.48 -26.50
CA PRO A 169 13.93 4.86 -27.69
C PRO A 169 15.26 5.55 -28.03
N ARG A 170 16.36 4.79 -28.12
CA ARG A 170 17.60 5.34 -28.68
C ARG A 170 17.30 5.74 -30.11
N GLU A 171 17.34 7.04 -30.41
CA GLU A 171 17.38 7.52 -31.79
C GLU A 171 18.64 6.93 -32.43
N THR A 172 18.47 5.83 -33.16
CA THR A 172 19.50 5.28 -34.03
C THR A 172 19.64 6.23 -35.21
N GLY A 173 20.64 7.12 -35.13
CA GLY A 173 21.14 7.87 -36.29
C GLY A 173 21.87 6.98 -37.28
#